data_AF-A0A494XT29-F1
#
_entry.id   AF-A0A494XT29-F1
#
_cell.length_a   1.000
_cell.length_b   1.000
_cell.length_c   1.000
_cell.angle_alpha   90.00
_cell.angle_beta   90.00
_cell.angle_gamma   90.00
#
_symmetry.space_group_name_H-M   'P 1'
#
loop_
_entity.id
_entity.type
_entity.pdbx_description
1 polymer ?
#
loop_
_entity_poly.entity_id
_entity_poly.type
_entity_poly.pdbx_seq_one_letter_code
_entity_poly.pdbx_strand_id
1 'polypeptide(L)'
;MKMQHRISTACVAATLSLYLVFPAFAQGADAASTASADAAGVASPVAGSKKSVRAANRAFSKRVKKALAQTKGLESALIVVFADAKTGAVTLTGQVENAGEDRLAVEAAKKVSNVTSVTSKLTLKTQTE
;
A
#
# COMPACT_ATOMS: atom_id res chain seq x y z
N MET A 1 32.62 -0.68 -0.17
CA MET A 1 32.28 -0.93 1.24
C MET A 1 30.90 -0.37 1.53
N LYS A 2 30.09 -1.14 2.27
CA LYS A 2 28.69 -0.86 2.64
C LYS A 2 28.56 0.47 3.39
N MET A 3 27.45 1.20 3.19
CA MET A 3 26.52 1.52 4.29
C MET A 3 25.29 2.23 3.71
N GLN A 4 24.13 1.58 3.79
CA GLN A 4 22.84 2.25 3.61
C GLN A 4 22.47 2.92 4.93
N HIS A 5 22.15 4.21 4.91
CA HIS A 5 21.50 4.87 6.04
C HIS A 5 20.00 5.01 5.78
N ARG A 6 19.23 4.07 6.33
CA ARG A 6 17.80 4.22 6.61
C ARG A 6 17.66 4.55 8.10
N ILE A 7 17.47 5.81 8.43
CA ILE A 7 17.08 6.32 9.76
C ILE A 7 16.28 7.60 9.43
N SER A 8 14.96 7.70 9.51
CA SER A 8 14.02 7.51 10.64
C SER A 8 14.30 8.45 11.83
N THR A 9 14.06 9.74 11.62
CA THR A 9 13.90 10.79 12.65
C THR A 9 12.84 11.75 12.11
N ALA A 10 11.58 11.70 12.55
CA ALA A 10 11.06 12.35 13.76
C ALA A 10 11.33 13.87 13.77
N CYS A 11 10.24 14.64 13.73
CA CYS A 11 10.11 16.04 14.14
C CYS A 11 11.13 17.08 13.62
N VAL A 12 10.73 17.84 12.60
CA VAL A 12 11.03 19.28 12.59
C VAL A 12 9.70 20.02 12.49
N ALA A 13 9.14 20.31 13.66
CA ALA A 13 8.14 21.33 13.83
C ALA A 13 8.88 22.67 14.00
N ALA A 14 8.75 23.58 13.03
CA ALA A 14 8.85 25.03 13.22
C ALA A 14 8.70 25.73 11.86
N THR A 15 7.46 26.02 11.44
CA THR A 15 7.21 27.19 10.59
C THR A 15 6.01 27.94 11.17
N LEU A 16 6.34 28.90 12.03
CA LEU A 16 5.44 29.95 12.46
C LEU A 16 5.29 30.92 11.28
N SER A 17 4.13 30.97 10.63
CA SER A 17 3.72 32.10 9.80
C SER A 17 2.19 32.16 9.73
N LEU A 18 1.70 33.10 10.53
CA LEU A 18 0.34 33.62 10.60
C LEU A 18 0.06 34.47 9.34
N TYR A 19 -0.94 34.14 8.53
CA TYR A 19 -2.00 35.05 8.05
C TYR A 19 -2.95 34.36 7.03
N LEU A 20 -4.26 34.59 7.24
CA LEU A 20 -5.38 34.65 6.28
C LEU A 20 -6.15 33.39 5.83
N VAL A 21 -7.34 33.25 6.44
CA VAL A 21 -8.67 33.19 5.79
C VAL A 21 -8.90 32.12 4.69
N PHE A 22 -9.63 31.06 5.09
CA PHE A 22 -10.55 30.25 4.26
C PHE A 22 -11.81 31.09 3.88
N PRO A 23 -12.63 30.75 2.85
CA PRO A 23 -12.90 29.40 2.33
C PRO A 23 -13.13 29.29 0.79
N ALA A 24 -13.53 28.09 0.35
CA ALA A 24 -14.26 27.76 -0.90
C ALA A 24 -13.45 27.19 -2.08
N PHE A 25 -13.20 25.88 -2.03
CA PHE A 25 -13.22 25.08 -3.25
C PHE A 25 -14.64 24.49 -3.42
N ALA A 26 -15.45 25.17 -4.22
CA ALA A 26 -16.62 24.60 -4.86
C ALA A 26 -16.46 24.86 -6.36
N GLN A 27 -16.08 23.83 -7.12
CA GLN A 27 -16.42 23.57 -8.52
C GLN A 27 -15.55 22.43 -9.04
N GLY A 28 -16.18 21.26 -9.17
CA GLY A 28 -15.59 20.06 -9.73
C GLY A 28 -16.71 19.09 -10.13
N ALA A 29 -17.56 19.57 -11.03
CA ALA A 29 -18.48 18.82 -11.89
C ALA A 29 -19.31 17.68 -11.27
N ASP A 30 -20.59 18.01 -11.03
CA ASP A 30 -21.72 17.09 -11.06
C ASP A 30 -21.71 16.19 -12.30
N ALA A 31 -21.59 14.88 -12.09
CA ALA A 31 -22.26 13.88 -12.89
C ALA A 31 -22.46 12.60 -12.07
N ALA A 32 -23.70 12.45 -11.57
CA ALA A 32 -24.35 11.22 -11.16
C ALA A 32 -23.67 10.37 -10.06
N SER A 33 -24.17 10.48 -8.83
CA SER A 33 -24.91 9.39 -8.18
C SER A 33 -25.48 9.86 -6.84
N THR A 34 -26.80 9.99 -6.84
CA THR A 34 -27.73 9.77 -5.73
C THR A 34 -27.17 8.95 -4.57
N ALA A 35 -27.21 9.51 -3.36
CA ALA A 35 -28.14 9.10 -2.30
C ALA A 35 -27.75 9.71 -0.96
N SER A 36 -28.74 10.30 -0.32
CA SER A 36 -28.76 10.79 1.05
C SER A 36 -28.33 9.73 2.06
N ALA A 37 -27.50 10.14 3.02
CA ALA A 37 -27.63 9.73 4.41
C ALA A 37 -26.84 10.71 5.28
N ASP A 38 -27.53 11.80 5.62
CA ASP A 38 -27.29 12.51 6.87
C ASP A 38 -27.57 11.51 8.00
N ALA A 39 -26.50 11.06 8.66
CA ALA A 39 -26.56 10.38 9.93
C ALA A 39 -25.29 10.78 10.69
N ALA A 40 -25.40 11.91 11.38
CA ALA A 40 -24.57 12.23 12.53
C ALA A 40 -24.75 11.15 13.61
N GLY A 41 -24.11 10.01 13.41
CA GLY A 41 -23.89 9.01 14.44
C GLY A 41 -22.71 9.47 15.29
N VAL A 42 -22.99 9.76 16.56
CA VAL A 42 -22.01 9.96 17.63
C VAL A 42 -20.94 8.85 17.60
N ALA A 43 -19.83 9.12 16.92
CA ALA A 43 -18.73 8.18 16.78
C ALA A 43 -17.91 8.19 18.07
N SER A 44 -18.22 7.23 18.94
CA SER A 44 -17.34 6.76 20.02
C SER A 44 -15.89 6.58 19.47
N PRO A 45 -14.82 6.95 20.22
CA PRO A 45 -13.46 7.12 19.69
C PRO A 45 -12.80 5.83 19.14
N VAL A 46 -13.47 4.69 19.25
CA VAL A 46 -13.04 3.39 18.70
C VAL A 46 -13.13 3.36 17.16
N ALA A 47 -13.92 4.24 16.53
CA ALA A 47 -14.05 4.32 15.07
C ALA A 47 -12.76 4.82 14.36
N GLY A 48 -11.94 5.63 15.03
CA GLY A 48 -10.66 6.13 14.49
C GLY A 48 -9.59 5.03 14.34
N SER A 49 -9.60 4.03 15.23
CA SER A 49 -8.65 2.91 15.22
C SER A 49 -8.87 1.99 14.02
N LYS A 50 -10.12 1.64 13.67
CA LYS A 50 -10.40 0.80 12.49
C LYS A 50 -10.05 1.51 11.19
N LYS A 51 -10.34 2.81 11.08
CA LYS A 51 -10.03 3.61 9.88
C LYS A 51 -8.52 3.78 9.69
N SER A 52 -7.77 4.07 10.74
CA SER A 52 -6.31 4.19 10.68
C SER A 52 -5.62 2.86 10.34
N VAL A 53 -6.09 1.73 10.87
CA VAL A 53 -5.60 0.39 10.49
C VAL A 53 -5.78 0.12 9.00
N ARG A 54 -6.96 0.42 8.44
CA ARG A 54 -7.23 0.25 7.01
C ARG A 54 -6.34 1.16 6.17
N ALA A 55 -6.15 2.41 6.58
CA ALA A 55 -5.26 3.34 5.92
C ALA A 55 -3.80 2.85 5.92
N ALA A 56 -3.32 2.34 7.06
CA ALA A 56 -1.98 1.77 7.18
C ALA A 56 -1.81 0.53 6.30
N ASN A 57 -2.79 -0.37 6.26
CA ASN A 57 -2.77 -1.53 5.38
C ASN A 57 -2.75 -1.10 3.90
N ARG A 58 -3.61 -0.14 3.50
CA ARG A 58 -3.61 0.38 2.12
C ARG A 58 -2.29 1.04 1.74
N ALA A 59 -1.66 1.77 2.65
CA ALA A 59 -0.34 2.36 2.41
C ALA A 59 0.76 1.28 2.30
N PHE A 60 0.69 0.24 3.14
CA PHE A 60 1.63 -0.87 3.11
C PHE A 60 1.51 -1.69 1.82
N SER A 61 0.30 -2.15 1.48
CA SER A 61 0.05 -2.86 0.23
C SER A 61 0.44 -2.06 -1.01
N LYS A 62 0.19 -0.75 -1.04
CA LYS A 62 0.67 0.14 -2.12
C LYS A 62 2.20 0.16 -2.23
N ARG A 63 2.91 0.24 -1.11
CA ARG A 63 4.39 0.21 -1.10
C ARG A 63 4.91 -1.12 -1.63
N VAL A 64 4.30 -2.24 -1.23
CA VAL A 64 4.68 -3.57 -1.73
C VAL A 64 4.43 -3.67 -3.24
N LYS A 65 3.23 -3.31 -3.70
CA LYS A 65 2.90 -3.30 -5.14
C LYS A 65 3.85 -2.41 -5.94
N LYS A 66 4.18 -1.22 -5.43
CA LYS A 66 5.14 -0.32 -6.06
C LYS A 66 6.53 -0.92 -6.16
N ALA A 67 7.01 -1.62 -5.13
CA ALA A 67 8.31 -2.28 -5.16
C ALA A 67 8.34 -3.43 -6.19
N LEU A 68 7.26 -4.21 -6.29
CA LEU A 68 7.13 -5.25 -7.30
C LEU A 68 7.10 -4.67 -8.72
N ALA A 69 6.30 -3.62 -8.96
CA ALA A 69 6.21 -2.92 -10.24
C ALA A 69 7.44 -2.04 -10.58
N GLN A 70 8.44 -1.99 -9.70
CA GLN A 70 9.74 -1.39 -10.01
C GLN A 70 10.81 -2.45 -10.27
N THR A 71 10.49 -3.73 -10.00
CA THR A 71 11.40 -4.84 -10.18
C THR A 71 11.29 -5.31 -11.62
N LYS A 72 12.39 -5.14 -12.37
CA LYS A 72 12.49 -5.58 -13.76
C LYS A 72 12.19 -7.08 -13.86
N GLY A 73 11.36 -7.45 -14.83
CA GLY A 73 10.96 -8.84 -15.08
C GLY A 73 9.66 -9.28 -14.41
N LEU A 74 8.98 -8.43 -13.64
CA LEU A 74 7.67 -8.74 -13.02
C LEU A 74 6.49 -7.95 -13.60
N GLU A 75 6.73 -7.14 -14.64
CA GLU A 75 5.72 -6.24 -15.22
C GLU A 75 4.54 -6.98 -15.88
N SER A 76 4.81 -8.14 -16.50
CA SER A 76 3.79 -8.98 -17.14
C SER A 76 3.10 -9.94 -16.17
N ALA A 77 3.62 -10.08 -14.95
CA ALA A 77 3.14 -11.04 -13.97
C ALA A 77 1.84 -10.54 -13.32
N LEU A 78 0.78 -11.35 -13.39
CA LEU A 78 -0.49 -11.07 -12.74
C LEU A 78 -0.40 -11.45 -11.26
N ILE A 79 0.27 -10.61 -10.46
CA ILE A 79 0.50 -10.84 -9.04
C ILE A 79 -0.46 -9.99 -8.19
N VAL A 80 -1.32 -10.67 -7.45
CA VAL A 80 -2.15 -10.09 -6.39
C VAL A 80 -1.40 -10.18 -5.06
N VAL A 81 -1.24 -9.03 -4.43
CA VAL A 81 -0.55 -8.89 -3.14
C VAL A 81 -1.56 -8.69 -2.02
N PHE A 82 -1.54 -9.60 -1.05
CA PHE A 82 -2.19 -9.43 0.25
C PHE A 82 -1.13 -9.08 1.28
N ALA A 83 -1.32 -7.99 2.02
CA ALA A 83 -0.32 -7.52 2.96
C ALA A 83 -1.01 -7.07 4.25
N ASP A 84 -0.48 -7.47 5.39
CA ASP A 84 -1.01 -7.10 6.69
C ASP A 84 -0.02 -6.22 7.43
N ALA A 85 -0.30 -4.91 7.47
CA ALA A 85 0.58 -3.93 8.10
C ALA A 85 0.75 -4.14 9.62
N LYS A 86 -0.15 -4.89 10.27
CA LYS A 86 -0.06 -5.21 11.70
C LYS A 86 1.00 -6.26 12.01
N THR A 87 1.07 -7.31 11.21
CA THR A 87 1.96 -8.47 11.42
C THR A 87 3.20 -8.39 10.54
N GLY A 88 3.16 -7.60 9.46
CA GLY A 88 4.20 -7.57 8.44
C GLY A 88 4.17 -8.80 7.54
N ALA A 89 3.10 -9.59 7.57
CA ALA A 89 2.93 -10.74 6.69
C ALA A 89 2.50 -10.27 5.30
N VAL A 90 3.15 -10.83 4.27
CA VAL A 90 2.82 -10.59 2.87
C VAL A 90 2.55 -11.94 2.20
N THR A 91 1.43 -12.04 1.50
CA THR A 91 1.10 -13.19 0.67
C THR A 91 1.03 -12.76 -0.79
N LEU A 92 1.85 -13.40 -1.62
CA LEU A 92 1.87 -13.20 -3.06
C LEU A 92 1.06 -14.33 -3.69
N THR A 93 0.06 -13.97 -4.50
CA THR A 93 -0.80 -14.90 -5.22
C THR A 93 -0.91 -14.47 -6.66
N GLY A 94 -1.17 -15.39 -7.58
CA GLY A 94 -1.37 -15.04 -8.98
C GLY A 94 -0.61 -15.94 -9.94
N GLN A 95 -0.36 -15.42 -11.13
CA GLN A 95 0.29 -16.16 -12.21
C GLN A 95 1.61 -15.50 -12.60
N VAL A 96 2.65 -16.32 -12.74
CA VAL A 96 3.98 -15.93 -13.22
C VAL A 96 4.37 -16.80 -14.40
N GLU A 97 5.15 -16.27 -15.33
CA GLU A 97 5.55 -17.01 -16.54
C GLU A 97 6.71 -17.96 -16.24
N ASN A 98 7.57 -17.58 -15.29
CA ASN A 98 8.82 -18.29 -15.00
C ASN A 98 9.05 -18.50 -13.49
N ALA A 99 9.75 -19.57 -13.13
CA ALA A 99 10.19 -19.78 -11.74
C ALA A 99 11.19 -18.70 -11.26
N GLY A 100 11.89 -18.04 -12.18
CA GLY A 100 12.74 -16.90 -11.86
C GLY A 100 11.95 -15.69 -11.35
N GLU A 101 10.74 -15.48 -11.87
CA GLU A 101 9.86 -14.38 -11.45
C GLU A 101 9.34 -14.59 -10.03
N ASP A 102 9.02 -15.84 -9.65
CA ASP A 102 8.65 -16.16 -8.26
C ASP A 102 9.74 -15.76 -7.27
N ARG A 103 11.00 -16.14 -7.56
CA ARG A 103 12.15 -15.79 -6.72
C ARG A 103 12.35 -14.27 -6.64
N LEU A 104 12.27 -13.58 -7.77
CA LEU A 104 12.40 -12.13 -7.82
C LEU A 104 11.28 -11.43 -7.07
N ALA A 105 10.04 -11.91 -7.17
CA ALA A 105 8.89 -11.35 -6.47
C ALA A 105 9.05 -11.50 -4.95
N VAL A 106 9.50 -12.67 -4.49
CA VAL A 106 9.79 -12.91 -3.06
C VAL A 106 10.91 -11.98 -2.58
N GLU A 107 11.99 -11.84 -3.34
CA GLU A 107 13.11 -10.97 -2.98
C GLU A 107 12.69 -9.49 -2.94
N ALA A 108 11.95 -9.03 -3.94
CA ALA A 108 11.44 -7.67 -4.03
C ALA A 108 10.46 -7.36 -2.89
N ALA A 109 9.58 -8.30 -2.53
CA ALA A 109 8.68 -8.15 -1.39
C ALA A 109 9.46 -8.02 -0.07
N LYS A 110 10.52 -8.82 0.13
CA LYS A 110 11.37 -8.75 1.34
C LYS A 110 12.12 -7.42 1.51
N LYS A 111 12.40 -6.69 0.42
CA LYS A 111 13.07 -5.38 0.47
C LYS A 111 12.19 -4.26 1.05
N VAL A 112 10.88 -4.47 1.12
CA VAL A 112 9.94 -3.49 1.66
C VAL A 112 10.06 -3.43 3.19
N SER A 113 10.14 -2.23 3.75
CA SER A 113 10.18 -2.05 5.21
C SER A 113 8.96 -2.62 5.91
N ASN A 114 9.19 -3.27 7.06
CA ASN A 114 8.18 -3.89 7.93
C ASN A 114 7.60 -5.21 7.39
N VAL A 115 8.29 -5.86 6.45
CA VAL A 115 7.97 -7.23 6.04
C VAL A 115 8.67 -8.21 6.98
N THR A 116 7.89 -9.04 7.66
CA THR A 116 8.37 -10.05 8.61
C THR A 116 8.29 -11.45 8.01
N SER A 117 7.25 -11.71 7.21
CA SER A 117 7.03 -13.00 6.56
C SER A 117 6.51 -12.81 5.15
N VAL A 118 6.99 -13.64 4.22
CA VAL A 118 6.52 -13.67 2.84
C VAL A 118 6.09 -15.09 2.51
N THR A 119 4.83 -15.24 2.13
CA THR A 119 4.23 -16.49 1.66
C THR A 119 4.02 -16.37 0.15
N SER A 120 4.68 -17.22 -0.63
CA SER A 120 4.40 -17.31 -2.08
C SER A 120 3.37 -18.40 -2.35
N LYS A 121 2.35 -18.05 -3.13
CA LYS A 121 1.31 -18.91 -3.70
C LYS A 121 1.14 -18.55 -5.18
N LEU A 122 2.26 -18.38 -5.87
CA LEU A 122 2.31 -18.09 -7.30
C LEU A 122 2.21 -19.38 -8.10
N THR A 123 1.38 -19.37 -9.14
CA THR A 123 1.20 -20.49 -10.05
C THR A 123 1.93 -20.18 -11.35
N LEU A 124 2.68 -21.16 -11.89
CA LEU A 124 3.26 -21.02 -13.22
C LEU A 124 2.14 -21.02 -14.25
N LYS A 125 2.16 -20.03 -15.15
CA LYS A 125 1.34 -20.01 -16.34
C LYS A 125 1.87 -21.13 -17.25
N THR A 126 1.34 -22.34 -17.08
CA THR A 126 1.60 -23.41 -18.04
C THR A 126 1.00 -22.95 -19.36
N GLN A 127 1.84 -22.52 -20.31
CA GLN A 127 1.42 -22.38 -21.69
C GLN A 127 1.07 -23.78 -22.16
N THR A 128 -0.22 -24.08 -22.19
CA THR A 128 -0.74 -25.20 -22.96
C THR A 128 -0.59 -24.82 -24.42
N GLU A 129 0.25 -25.56 -25.15
CA GLU A 129 0.33 -25.58 -26.63
C GLU A 129 -1.04 -25.90 -27.26
#